data_AF-A0A968Q448-F1
#
_entry.id   AF-A0A968Q448-F1
#
_cell.length_a   1.000
_cell.length_b   1.000
_cell.length_c   1.000
_cell.angle_alpha   90.00
_cell.angle_beta   90.00
_cell.angle_gamma   90.00
#
_symmetry.space_group_name_H-M   'P 1'
#
loop_
_entity.id
_entity.type
_entity.pdbx_description
1 polymer ?
#
loop_
_entity_poly.entity_id
_entity_poly.type
_entity_poly.pdbx_seq_one_letter_code
_entity_poly.pdbx_strand_id
1 'polypeptide(L)'
;CLYGATGGTLYALGTAGERFAVRNSKGQAVIEGAGDHCCEYMTGGVVVVLGHVGRNVGAGMTGGLAYFLDEVGTFPTRVNPEIVKVQRVITPAGEAQLKAMITAHAAHTGSSKAQRILANWGQYLPQFWQVVPPSEADTPEANPDTTGVEKVLSSAQS
;
A
#
# COMPACT_ATOMS: atom_id res chain seq x y z
N CYS A 1 -16.40 0.03 0.48
CA CYS A 1 -15.98 -0.92 1.55
C CYS A 1 -14.95 -0.27 2.46
N LEU A 2 -14.86 -0.65 3.74
CA LEU A 2 -13.98 -0.05 4.77
C LEU A 2 -14.20 1.47 4.99
N TYR A 3 -15.42 1.95 4.80
CA TYR A 3 -15.74 3.36 5.07
C TYR A 3 -15.50 3.68 6.56
N GLY A 4 -14.56 4.58 6.85
CA GLY A 4 -14.26 5.00 8.22
C GLY A 4 -13.63 3.92 9.10
N ALA A 5 -13.00 2.89 8.52
CA ALA A 5 -12.44 1.80 9.31
C ALA A 5 -11.35 2.28 10.29
N THR A 6 -11.53 1.99 11.57
CA THR A 6 -10.61 2.37 12.67
C THR A 6 -9.73 1.21 13.15
N GLY A 7 -9.67 0.11 12.39
CA GLY A 7 -8.83 -1.05 12.68
C GLY A 7 -9.33 -2.31 11.99
N GLY A 8 -8.62 -3.43 12.21
CA GLY A 8 -8.95 -4.73 11.63
C GLY A 8 -8.40 -4.93 10.22
N THR A 9 -8.58 -6.15 9.71
CA THR A 9 -8.01 -6.57 8.44
C THR A 9 -9.06 -7.19 7.52
N LEU A 10 -9.04 -6.80 6.25
CA LEU A 10 -9.88 -7.34 5.18
C LEU A 10 -9.03 -8.02 4.11
N TYR A 11 -9.31 -9.29 3.82
CA TYR A 11 -8.74 -10.00 2.68
C TYR A 11 -9.89 -10.41 1.75
N ALA A 12 -9.90 -9.92 0.51
CA ALA A 12 -10.96 -10.25 -0.45
C ALA A 12 -10.38 -10.75 -1.77
N LEU A 13 -10.75 -11.98 -2.15
CA LEU A 13 -10.43 -12.56 -3.45
C LEU A 13 -11.35 -11.97 -4.52
N GLY A 14 -10.93 -10.87 -5.12
CA GLY A 14 -11.67 -10.23 -6.21
C GLY A 14 -11.48 -8.72 -6.26
N THR A 15 -12.27 -8.10 -7.15
CA THR A 15 -12.24 -6.66 -7.43
C THR A 15 -13.31 -5.93 -6.62
N ALA A 16 -12.89 -4.89 -5.89
CA ALA A 16 -13.82 -3.96 -5.26
C ALA A 16 -14.39 -2.96 -6.29
N GLY A 17 -15.57 -2.41 -5.99
CA GLY A 17 -16.12 -1.30 -6.77
C GLY A 17 -15.35 0.02 -6.56
N GLU A 18 -15.99 1.12 -6.91
CA GLU A 18 -15.46 2.47 -6.66
C GLU A 18 -15.35 2.76 -5.16
N ARG A 19 -14.54 3.75 -4.80
CA ARG A 19 -14.42 4.27 -3.43
C ARG A 19 -14.06 3.18 -2.41
N PHE A 20 -13.14 2.31 -2.78
CA PHE A 20 -12.56 1.35 -1.84
C PHE A 20 -11.68 2.07 -0.81
N ALA A 21 -11.81 1.71 0.48
CA ALA A 21 -11.06 2.28 1.59
C ALA A 21 -11.23 3.81 1.76
N VAL A 22 -12.39 4.34 1.39
CA VAL A 22 -12.68 5.76 1.60
C VAL A 22 -12.70 6.09 3.08
N ARG A 23 -12.00 7.16 3.48
CA ARG A 23 -11.84 7.57 4.89
C ARG A 23 -11.31 6.46 5.80
N ASN A 24 -10.55 5.51 5.25
CA ASN A 24 -9.87 4.52 6.07
C ASN A 24 -8.87 5.23 7.01
N SER A 25 -8.89 4.91 8.30
CA SER A 25 -8.02 5.56 9.29
C SER A 25 -7.05 4.60 9.97
N LYS A 26 -7.38 3.31 10.08
CA LYS A 26 -6.45 2.29 10.62
C LYS A 26 -6.67 0.88 10.05
N GLY A 27 -7.62 0.70 9.13
CA GLY A 27 -7.91 -0.59 8.52
C GLY A 27 -6.79 -1.06 7.60
N GLN A 28 -6.57 -2.36 7.57
CA GLN A 28 -5.66 -3.02 6.65
C GLN A 28 -6.43 -3.82 5.61
N ALA A 29 -6.01 -3.80 4.35
CA ALA A 29 -6.70 -4.56 3.32
C ALA A 29 -5.80 -5.08 2.20
N VAL A 30 -6.12 -6.27 1.68
CA VAL A 30 -5.62 -6.76 0.39
C VAL A 30 -6.79 -7.19 -0.50
N ILE A 31 -6.82 -6.66 -1.72
CA ILE A 31 -7.82 -6.96 -2.76
C ILE A 31 -7.12 -7.16 -4.13
N GLU A 32 -7.81 -7.70 -5.12
CA GLU A 32 -7.23 -7.98 -6.46
C GLU A 32 -7.56 -6.92 -7.53
N GLY A 33 -8.24 -5.86 -7.15
CA GLY A 33 -8.51 -4.70 -7.99
C GLY A 33 -9.52 -3.75 -7.34
N ALA A 34 -9.64 -2.54 -7.87
CA ALA A 34 -10.63 -1.56 -7.42
C ALA A 34 -11.15 -0.68 -8.57
N GLY A 35 -12.29 -0.03 -8.37
CA GLY A 35 -12.80 1.02 -9.25
C GLY A 35 -12.10 2.37 -9.04
N ASP A 36 -12.74 3.46 -9.47
CA ASP A 36 -12.26 4.83 -9.31
C ASP A 36 -12.26 5.24 -7.81
N HIS A 37 -11.45 6.25 -7.44
CA HIS A 37 -11.38 6.85 -6.09
C HIS A 37 -10.90 5.90 -4.99
N CYS A 38 -10.04 4.93 -5.31
CA CYS A 38 -9.43 4.07 -4.30
C CYS A 38 -8.60 4.91 -3.30
N CYS A 39 -8.75 4.63 -2.01
CA CYS A 39 -8.10 5.33 -0.89
C CYS A 39 -8.44 6.83 -0.77
N GLU A 40 -9.57 7.28 -1.35
CA GLU A 40 -9.99 8.67 -1.25
C GLU A 40 -10.26 9.07 0.22
N TYR A 41 -9.71 10.20 0.66
CA TYR A 41 -9.74 10.69 2.05
C TYR A 41 -9.14 9.73 3.10
N MET A 42 -8.30 8.76 2.71
CA MET A 42 -7.63 7.87 3.66
C MET A 42 -6.66 8.67 4.54
N THR A 43 -6.72 8.43 5.86
CA THR A 43 -5.92 9.12 6.89
C THR A 43 -5.01 8.18 7.68
N GLY A 44 -5.08 6.87 7.42
CA GLY A 44 -4.21 5.88 8.05
C GLY A 44 -4.59 4.45 7.68
N GLY A 45 -3.78 3.48 8.13
CA GLY A 45 -3.91 2.08 7.75
C GLY A 45 -3.07 1.72 6.52
N VAL A 46 -3.27 0.51 5.99
CA VAL A 46 -2.50 -0.01 4.86
C VAL A 46 -3.39 -0.70 3.84
N VAL A 47 -3.30 -0.32 2.57
CA VAL A 47 -4.10 -0.92 1.48
C VAL A 47 -3.19 -1.52 0.42
N VAL A 48 -3.43 -2.77 0.03
CA VAL A 48 -2.73 -3.46 -1.05
C VAL A 48 -3.73 -3.84 -2.14
N VAL A 49 -3.44 -3.45 -3.38
CA VAL A 49 -4.25 -3.77 -4.56
C VAL A 49 -3.40 -4.58 -5.54
N LEU A 50 -3.72 -5.86 -5.69
CA LEU A 50 -2.97 -6.81 -6.52
C LEU A 50 -3.38 -6.77 -7.99
N GLY A 51 -4.07 -5.74 -8.47
CA GLY A 51 -4.49 -5.67 -9.86
C GLY A 51 -5.01 -4.29 -10.25
N HIS A 52 -5.81 -4.25 -11.31
CA HIS A 52 -6.27 -3.00 -11.91
C HIS A 52 -7.02 -2.11 -10.89
N VAL A 53 -6.70 -0.82 -10.91
CA VAL A 53 -7.41 0.22 -10.15
C VAL A 53 -7.96 1.29 -11.08
N GLY A 54 -9.09 1.91 -10.76
CA GLY A 54 -9.60 3.06 -11.50
C GLY A 54 -8.75 4.33 -11.35
N ARG A 55 -9.32 5.46 -11.74
CA ARG A 55 -8.69 6.79 -11.70
C ARG A 55 -8.84 7.45 -10.34
N ASN A 56 -8.18 8.59 -10.17
CA ASN A 56 -8.27 9.47 -9.02
C ASN A 56 -7.89 8.78 -7.69
N VAL A 57 -6.92 7.86 -7.75
CA VAL A 57 -6.40 7.15 -6.58
C VAL A 57 -5.77 8.14 -5.61
N GLY A 58 -6.04 8.00 -4.32
CA GLY A 58 -5.43 8.81 -3.26
C GLY A 58 -5.90 10.27 -3.22
N ALA A 59 -7.02 10.61 -3.88
CA ALA A 59 -7.57 11.97 -3.78
C ALA A 59 -7.90 12.31 -2.33
N GLY A 60 -7.37 13.42 -1.82
CA GLY A 60 -7.54 13.80 -0.42
C GLY A 60 -6.92 12.84 0.60
N MET A 61 -6.08 11.88 0.18
CA MET A 61 -5.41 10.95 1.09
C MET A 61 -4.29 11.68 1.83
N THR A 62 -4.40 11.76 3.15
CA THR A 62 -3.47 12.52 4.01
C THR A 62 -2.69 11.65 4.97
N GLY A 63 -2.94 10.33 5.02
CA GLY A 63 -2.20 9.42 5.89
C GLY A 63 -2.37 7.94 5.54
N GLY A 64 -1.50 7.11 6.10
CA GLY A 64 -1.38 5.69 5.77
C GLY A 64 -0.67 5.42 4.45
N LEU A 65 -0.43 4.14 4.17
CA LEU A 65 0.32 3.71 2.99
C LEU A 65 -0.55 2.84 2.08
N ALA A 66 -0.32 2.92 0.77
CA ALA A 66 -0.98 2.02 -0.16
C ALA A 66 -0.01 1.48 -1.22
N TYR A 67 -0.23 0.22 -1.62
CA TYR A 67 0.61 -0.49 -2.58
C TYR A 67 -0.25 -0.99 -3.74
N PHE A 68 0.19 -0.72 -4.97
CA PHE A 68 -0.54 -1.08 -6.18
C PHE A 68 0.36 -1.86 -7.13
N LEU A 69 -0.07 -3.06 -7.52
CA LEU A 69 0.61 -3.82 -8.55
C LEU A 69 0.26 -3.23 -9.94
N ASP A 70 1.28 -2.83 -10.70
CA ASP A 70 1.12 -2.27 -12.05
C ASP A 70 1.86 -3.11 -13.09
N GLU A 71 1.19 -4.17 -13.56
CA GLU A 71 1.71 -5.07 -14.61
C GLU A 71 1.68 -4.41 -16.01
N VAL A 72 0.98 -3.28 -16.19
CA VAL A 72 0.76 -2.63 -17.50
C VAL A 72 1.55 -1.32 -17.64
N GLY A 73 2.06 -0.77 -16.55
CA GLY A 73 2.83 0.49 -16.56
C GLY A 73 1.96 1.75 -16.66
N THR A 74 0.71 1.69 -16.22
CA THR A 74 -0.25 2.82 -16.34
C THR A 74 -0.69 3.41 -15.00
N PHE A 75 -0.22 2.88 -13.88
CA PHE A 75 -0.68 3.33 -12.58
C PHE A 75 -0.42 4.82 -12.28
N PRO A 76 0.75 5.42 -12.60
CA PRO A 76 1.02 6.82 -12.27
C PRO A 76 0.00 7.81 -12.86
N THR A 77 -0.58 7.52 -14.03
CA THR A 77 -1.58 8.40 -14.66
C THR A 77 -2.97 8.32 -14.01
N ARG A 78 -3.16 7.37 -13.08
CA ARG A 78 -4.43 7.13 -12.38
C ARG A 78 -4.44 7.74 -10.97
N VAL A 79 -3.30 8.22 -10.51
CA VAL A 79 -3.15 8.81 -9.17
C VAL A 79 -3.50 10.28 -9.21
N ASN A 80 -4.22 10.75 -8.20
CA ASN A 80 -4.41 12.17 -7.98
C ASN A 80 -3.12 12.76 -7.36
N PRO A 81 -2.43 13.68 -8.05
CA PRO A 81 -1.11 14.15 -7.62
C PRO A 81 -1.16 15.30 -6.61
N GLU A 82 -2.34 15.71 -6.14
CA GLU A 82 -2.51 16.92 -5.30
C GLU A 82 -1.79 16.82 -3.96
N ILE A 83 -1.82 15.64 -3.32
CA ILE A 83 -1.28 15.43 -1.96
C ILE A 83 -0.25 14.31 -1.93
N VAL A 84 -0.57 13.16 -2.54
CA VAL A 84 0.26 11.97 -2.43
C VAL A 84 1.42 11.98 -3.43
N LYS A 85 2.56 11.44 -3.01
CA LYS A 85 3.66 11.06 -3.88
C LYS A 85 3.55 9.58 -4.25
N VAL A 86 3.95 9.23 -5.46
CA VAL A 86 4.17 7.83 -5.86
C VAL A 86 5.64 7.53 -5.98
N GLN A 87 6.04 6.35 -5.52
CA GLN A 87 7.39 5.84 -5.63
C GLN A 87 7.39 4.33 -5.78
N ARG A 88 8.53 3.73 -6.10
CA ARG A 88 8.70 2.28 -5.99
C ARG A 88 8.85 1.88 -4.53
N VAL A 89 8.63 0.61 -4.21
CA VAL A 89 8.93 0.06 -2.89
C VAL A 89 10.45 -0.04 -2.77
N ILE A 90 11.07 0.94 -2.10
CA ILE A 90 12.53 1.12 -2.06
C ILE A 90 13.16 0.80 -0.71
N THR A 91 12.36 0.59 0.35
CA THR A 91 12.89 0.29 1.68
C THR A 91 12.63 -1.17 2.07
N PRO A 92 13.54 -1.79 2.86
CA PRO A 92 13.31 -3.13 3.39
C PRO A 92 12.04 -3.24 4.25
N ALA A 93 11.69 -2.20 5.00
CA ALA A 93 10.49 -2.20 5.84
C ALA A 93 9.21 -2.16 5.00
N GLY A 94 9.17 -1.36 3.93
CA GLY A 94 8.05 -1.31 3.00
C GLY A 94 7.89 -2.63 2.23
N GLU A 95 9.00 -3.24 1.80
CA GLU A 95 8.99 -4.57 1.19
C GLU A 95 8.44 -5.63 2.16
N ALA A 96 8.91 -5.62 3.41
CA ALA A 96 8.46 -6.57 4.43
C ALA A 96 6.97 -6.39 4.76
N GLN A 97 6.47 -5.16 4.90
CA GLN A 97 5.06 -4.85 5.12
C GLN A 97 4.19 -5.39 3.99
N LEU A 98 4.56 -5.07 2.73
CA LEU A 98 3.84 -5.54 1.56
C LEU A 98 3.82 -7.08 1.47
N LYS A 99 4.99 -7.71 1.62
CA LYS A 99 5.11 -9.17 1.53
C LYS A 99 4.31 -9.88 2.61
N ALA A 100 4.31 -9.37 3.84
CA ALA A 100 3.52 -9.92 4.94
C ALA A 100 2.02 -9.86 4.64
N MET A 101 1.52 -8.72 4.15
CA MET A 101 0.10 -8.57 3.80
C MET A 101 -0.33 -9.50 2.66
N ILE A 102 0.50 -9.65 1.63
CA ILE A 102 0.20 -10.58 0.51
C ILE A 102 0.25 -12.04 0.97
N THR A 103 1.19 -12.39 1.86
CA THR A 103 1.27 -13.73 2.46
C THR A 103 0.01 -14.06 3.24
N ALA A 104 -0.44 -13.16 4.11
CA ALA A 104 -1.66 -13.36 4.88
C ALA A 104 -2.89 -13.44 3.96
N HIS A 105 -2.97 -12.59 2.93
CA HIS A 105 -4.04 -12.68 1.93
C HIS A 105 -4.07 -14.04 1.23
N ALA A 106 -2.92 -14.57 0.78
CA ALA A 106 -2.84 -15.89 0.17
C ALA A 106 -3.31 -17.00 1.12
N ALA A 107 -2.91 -16.93 2.40
CA ALA A 107 -3.30 -17.92 3.41
C ALA A 107 -4.80 -17.90 3.72
N HIS A 108 -5.41 -16.71 3.79
CA HIS A 108 -6.83 -16.57 4.14
C HIS A 108 -7.79 -16.78 2.97
N THR A 109 -7.34 -16.59 1.73
CA THR A 109 -8.23 -16.58 0.56
C THR A 109 -7.93 -17.67 -0.47
N GLY A 110 -6.74 -18.29 -0.41
CA GLY A 110 -6.29 -19.20 -1.46
C GLY A 110 -5.99 -18.50 -2.79
N SER A 111 -5.79 -17.17 -2.80
CA SER A 111 -5.51 -16.41 -4.02
C SER A 111 -4.32 -16.97 -4.79
N SER A 112 -4.59 -17.49 -6.00
CA SER A 112 -3.57 -17.96 -6.93
C SER A 112 -2.68 -16.82 -7.42
N LYS A 113 -3.23 -15.60 -7.55
CA LYS A 113 -2.46 -14.41 -7.90
C LYS A 113 -1.46 -14.06 -6.82
N ALA A 114 -1.88 -14.01 -5.55
CA ALA A 114 -1.01 -13.74 -4.43
C ALA A 114 0.09 -14.80 -4.29
N GLN A 115 -0.26 -16.09 -4.42
CA GLN A 115 0.72 -17.18 -4.44
C GLN A 115 1.74 -17.01 -5.56
N ARG A 116 1.30 -16.66 -6.77
CA ARG A 116 2.20 -16.41 -7.91
C ARG A 116 3.14 -15.23 -7.66
N ILE A 117 2.63 -14.15 -7.09
CA ILE A 117 3.42 -12.97 -6.71
C ILE A 117 4.52 -13.36 -5.71
N LEU A 118 4.15 -14.10 -4.65
CA LEU A 118 5.09 -14.54 -3.61
C LEU A 118 6.15 -15.49 -4.15
N ALA A 119 5.77 -16.42 -5.03
CA ALA A 119 6.69 -17.36 -5.67
C ALA A 119 7.70 -16.67 -6.61
N ASN A 120 7.34 -15.53 -7.20
CA ASN A 120 8.16 -14.79 -8.15
C ASN A 120 8.51 -13.39 -7.63
N TRP A 121 8.73 -13.26 -6.33
CA TRP A 121 8.78 -11.98 -5.62
C TRP A 121 9.74 -10.96 -6.26
N GLY A 122 10.96 -11.37 -6.62
CA GLY A 122 11.94 -10.48 -7.25
C GLY A 122 11.52 -9.91 -8.61
N GLN A 123 10.60 -10.57 -9.32
CA GLN A 123 10.03 -10.08 -10.58
C GLN A 123 8.86 -9.12 -10.35
N TYR A 124 8.06 -9.36 -9.30
CA TYR A 124 6.86 -8.57 -9.02
C TYR A 124 7.15 -7.31 -8.20
N LEU A 125 8.09 -7.35 -7.25
CA LEU A 125 8.39 -6.22 -6.37
C LEU A 125 8.68 -4.92 -7.15
N PRO A 126 9.49 -4.90 -8.23
CA PRO A 126 9.73 -3.69 -9.01
C PRO A 126 8.49 -3.12 -9.72
N GLN A 127 7.43 -3.92 -9.87
CA GLN A 127 6.18 -3.53 -10.51
C GLN A 127 5.19 -2.89 -9.53
N PHE A 128 5.44 -2.99 -8.23
CA PHE A 128 4.62 -2.29 -7.24
C PHE A 128 4.95 -0.80 -7.21
N TRP A 129 3.90 -0.01 -7.05
CA TRP A 129 3.96 1.39 -6.65
C TRP A 129 3.52 1.52 -5.21
N GLN A 130 4.22 2.37 -4.47
CA GLN A 130 3.86 2.83 -3.14
C GLN A 130 3.31 4.26 -3.25
N VAL A 131 2.11 4.47 -2.72
CA VAL A 131 1.47 5.79 -2.59
C VAL A 131 1.73 6.26 -1.17
N VAL A 132 2.38 7.42 -1.04
CA VAL A 132 2.90 7.97 0.21
C VAL A 132 2.38 9.40 0.36
N PRO A 133 1.48 9.68 1.31
CA PRO A 133 1.11 11.05 1.66
C PRO A 133 2.22 11.70 2.50
N PRO A 134 2.24 13.04 2.61
CA PRO A 134 3.31 13.75 3.31
C PRO A 134 3.51 13.34 4.77
N SER A 135 2.46 12.88 5.47
CA SER A 135 2.56 12.41 6.85
C SER A 135 3.42 11.15 7.01
N GLU A 136 3.51 10.32 5.97
CA GLU A 136 4.25 9.06 6.00
C GLU A 136 5.63 9.17 5.35
N ALA A 137 6.00 10.36 4.87
CA ALA A 137 7.20 10.58 4.06
C ALA A 137 8.50 10.21 4.79
N ASP A 138 8.51 10.22 6.12
CA ASP A 138 9.66 9.88 6.97
C ASP A 138 9.44 8.60 7.80
N THR A 139 8.56 7.72 7.33
CA THR A 139 8.40 6.40 7.94
C THR A 139 9.46 5.41 7.43
N PRO A 140 9.86 4.40 8.22
CA PRO A 140 10.76 3.33 7.76
C PRO A 140 10.31 2.64 6.47
N GLU A 141 8.99 2.53 6.27
CA GLU A 141 8.39 1.91 5.10
C GLU A 141 8.49 2.76 3.83
N ALA A 142 8.63 4.07 3.95
CA ALA A 142 8.66 4.98 2.80
C ALA A 142 10.03 5.62 2.56
N ASN A 143 10.86 5.79 3.59
CA ASN A 143 12.12 6.52 3.50
C ASN A 143 13.31 5.66 3.93
N PRO A 144 14.28 5.37 3.04
CA PRO A 144 15.44 4.54 3.37
C PRO A 144 16.36 5.16 4.43
N ASP A 145 16.39 6.49 4.54
CA ASP A 145 17.33 7.23 5.40
C ASP A 145 16.94 7.20 6.88
N THR A 146 15.69 6.85 7.18
CA THR A 146 15.16 6.78 8.56
C THR A 146 15.80 5.66 9.39
N THR A 147 16.29 4.60 8.74
CA THR A 147 17.01 3.50 9.40
C THR A 147 18.35 3.93 10.01
N GLY A 148 18.89 5.10 9.62
CA GLY A 148 20.11 5.67 10.18
C GLY A 148 19.91 6.43 11.50
N VAL A 149 18.70 6.93 11.78
CA VAL A 149 18.45 7.84 12.92
C VAL A 149 18.39 7.10 14.26
N GLU A 150 17.85 5.87 14.30
CA GLU A 150 17.83 5.06 15.53
C GLU A 150 19.23 4.66 16.01
N LYS A 151 20.18 4.44 15.09
CA LYS A 151 21.55 4.03 15.44
C LYS A 151 22.33 5.14 16.15
N VAL A 152 22.10 6.40 15.81
CA VAL A 152 22.83 7.54 16.38
C VAL A 152 22.38 7.83 17.82
N LEU A 153 21.09 7.65 18.13
CA LEU A 153 20.56 7.87 19.47
C LEU A 153 21.00 6.78 20.47
N SER A 154 21.23 5.54 20.00
CA SER A 154 21.73 4.45 20.85
C SER A 154 23.22 4.59 21.21
N SER A 155 24.03 5.28 20.41
CA SER A 155 25.47 5.43 20.64
C SER A 155 25.85 6.64 21.51
N ALA A 156 24.88 7.48 21.90
CA ALA A 156 25.11 8.69 22.71
C ALA A 156 24.86 8.49 24.22
N GLN A 157 24.60 7.25 24.67
CA GLN A 157 24.35 6.90 26.07
C GLN A 157 25.26 5.79 26.61
N SER A 158 26.51 5.72 26.13
CA SER A 158 27.53 4.81 26.65
C SER A 158 28.77 5.56 27.12
#